data_AF-A0A7Z9FV87-F1
#
_entry.id   AF-A0A7Z9FV87-F1
#
_cell.length_a   1.000
_cell.length_b   1.000
_cell.length_c   1.000
_cell.angle_alpha   90.00
_cell.angle_beta   90.00
_cell.angle_gamma   90.00
#
_symmetry.space_group_name_H-M   'P 1'
#
loop_
_entity.id
_entity.type
_entity.pdbx_description
1 polymer ?
#
loop_
_entity_poly.entity_id
_entity_poly.type
_entity_poly.pdbx_seq_one_letter_code
_entity_poly.pdbx_strand_id
1 'polypeptide(L)'
;MTSIGDQLEGTTDEFKPMPTDGDICQDSFLIDFSHPPALPKRYPQTDHSNDMLKIYLSEIGRIPDLSYQDELNLFTKIKKMETRIAECQMPLKKLDAQNNKSLVLDKWVQTIDLQQQIRIITSRISVARDRIIEGNLKLSVHIAKRYQGRGLDLTDLIQEGNIGLIKATSRFDWERGVKFNTYASWWIQQAINQAIIDRGRTIRLPAHVFDVLRKLKRSKNYLLQSGIREPESDKIAEVSGMSIKKVESLEQIMPQTVSPDNPIIQDKFEVHDRVSSTSTLDPLTHLIYKNRTKIVRQLVNELPERAENSSTSIRLGR
;
A
#
# COMPACT_ATOMS: atom_id res chain seq x y z
N MET A 1 -36.23 -12.97 -14.70
CA MET A 1 -35.68 -13.66 -13.52
C MET A 1 -34.26 -14.05 -13.86
N THR A 2 -33.32 -13.18 -13.53
CA THR A 2 -31.92 -13.25 -13.94
C THR A 2 -31.14 -13.88 -12.79
N SER A 3 -30.56 -15.06 -13.04
CA SER A 3 -29.81 -15.82 -12.03
C SER A 3 -28.47 -15.16 -11.77
N ILE A 4 -28.30 -14.62 -10.58
CA ILE A 4 -27.04 -14.12 -10.01
C ILE A 4 -26.37 -15.32 -9.36
N GLY A 5 -25.28 -15.80 -9.94
CA GLY A 5 -24.46 -16.88 -9.39
C GLY A 5 -23.19 -17.03 -10.20
N ASP A 6 -22.06 -17.15 -9.50
CA ASP A 6 -20.70 -17.38 -9.99
C ASP A 6 -19.92 -16.19 -10.55
N GLN A 7 -19.46 -15.33 -9.64
CA GLN A 7 -18.17 -14.64 -9.75
C GLN A 7 -17.43 -14.70 -8.41
N LEU A 8 -16.88 -15.86 -8.09
CA LEU A 8 -15.83 -16.03 -7.08
C LEU A 8 -14.86 -17.12 -7.57
N GLU A 9 -14.16 -16.83 -8.66
CA GLU A 9 -12.95 -17.56 -9.01
C GLU A 9 -11.74 -16.66 -8.84
N GLY A 10 -10.70 -17.27 -8.29
CA GLY A 10 -9.68 -16.63 -7.49
C GLY A 10 -8.78 -15.67 -8.28
N THR A 11 -8.39 -14.60 -7.60
CA THR A 11 -7.14 -13.91 -7.86
C THR A 11 -5.99 -14.88 -7.59
N THR A 12 -5.61 -15.66 -8.60
CA THR A 12 -4.31 -16.32 -8.63
C THR A 12 -3.26 -15.21 -8.66
N ASP A 13 -2.65 -14.96 -7.51
CA ASP A 13 -1.46 -14.13 -7.35
C ASP A 13 -0.38 -14.70 -8.28
N GLU A 14 -0.25 -14.12 -9.49
CA GLU A 14 0.67 -14.60 -10.52
C GLU A 14 2.10 -14.61 -9.97
N PHE A 15 2.67 -15.81 -10.00
CA PHE A 15 4.00 -16.15 -9.55
C PHE A 15 5.04 -15.39 -10.40
N LYS A 16 5.68 -14.35 -9.84
CA LYS A 16 7.00 -13.94 -10.34
C LYS A 16 8.05 -14.90 -9.75
N PRO A 17 8.78 -15.66 -10.57
CA PRO A 17 9.87 -16.50 -10.07
C PRO A 17 10.93 -15.63 -9.39
N MET A 18 11.58 -16.20 -8.38
CA MET A 18 12.71 -15.57 -7.69
C MET A 18 13.79 -15.23 -8.73
N PRO A 19 14.30 -13.99 -8.78
CA PRO A 19 15.43 -13.66 -9.64
C PRO A 19 16.61 -14.55 -9.24
N THR A 20 17.26 -15.17 -10.23
CA THR A 20 18.40 -16.05 -9.98
C THR A 20 19.63 -15.22 -9.61
N ASP A 21 20.65 -15.83 -8.98
CA ASP A 21 21.83 -15.12 -8.44
C ASP A 21 22.60 -14.28 -9.49
N GLY A 22 22.37 -14.51 -10.80
CA GLY A 22 22.85 -13.65 -11.90
C GLY A 22 22.00 -12.40 -12.16
N ASP A 23 20.68 -12.48 -11.95
CA ASP A 23 19.72 -11.38 -12.17
C ASP A 23 19.74 -10.38 -11.00
N ILE A 24 20.09 -10.85 -9.79
CA ILE A 24 20.28 -10.02 -8.59
C ILE A 24 21.41 -8.98 -8.79
N CYS A 25 22.34 -9.25 -9.71
CA CYS A 25 23.48 -8.36 -9.98
C CYS A 25 23.32 -7.46 -11.21
N GLN A 26 22.38 -7.72 -12.13
CA GLN A 26 22.37 -7.04 -13.43
C GLN A 26 21.08 -6.28 -13.78
N ASP A 27 19.95 -6.57 -13.13
CA ASP A 27 18.71 -5.82 -13.38
C ASP A 27 18.46 -4.73 -12.34
N SER A 28 18.97 -3.53 -12.66
CA SER A 28 18.26 -2.23 -12.62
C SER A 28 17.24 -1.90 -11.52
N PHE A 29 17.31 -2.52 -10.33
CA PHE A 29 16.58 -2.15 -9.11
C PHE A 29 17.47 -1.53 -8.04
N LEU A 30 18.71 -1.16 -8.40
CA LEU A 30 19.56 -0.37 -7.54
C LEU A 30 18.93 1.01 -7.38
N ILE A 31 18.27 1.22 -6.24
CA ILE A 31 17.91 2.54 -5.74
C ILE A 31 19.21 3.34 -5.69
N ASP A 32 19.23 4.52 -6.29
CA ASP A 32 20.40 5.41 -6.24
C ASP A 32 20.71 5.75 -4.77
N PHE A 33 21.82 5.21 -4.27
CA PHE A 33 22.33 5.40 -2.90
C PHE A 33 23.18 6.67 -2.74
N SER A 34 23.39 7.44 -3.81
CA SER A 34 24.35 8.55 -3.80
C SER A 34 23.90 9.78 -3.00
N HIS A 35 22.59 9.98 -2.84
CA HIS A 35 22.04 11.18 -2.19
C HIS A 35 20.85 10.84 -1.29
N PRO A 36 21.08 10.43 -0.02
CA PRO A 36 20.00 10.47 0.97
C PRO A 36 19.44 11.90 1.00
N PRO A 37 18.11 12.10 0.98
CA PRO A 37 17.55 13.43 1.16
C PRO A 37 18.10 13.99 2.47
N ALA A 38 18.58 15.24 2.44
CA ALA A 38 19.09 15.91 3.62
C ALA A 38 18.05 15.79 4.74
N LEU A 39 18.47 15.28 5.89
CA LEU A 39 17.61 15.25 7.08
C LEU A 39 17.08 16.67 7.31
N PRO A 40 15.78 16.86 7.53
CA PRO A 40 15.23 18.19 7.81
C PRO A 40 15.98 18.81 8.99
N LYS A 41 16.43 20.07 8.84
CA LYS A 41 17.18 20.80 9.89
C LYS A 41 16.37 21.10 11.16
N ARG A 42 15.07 20.78 11.17
CA ARG A 42 14.19 20.89 12.33
C ARG A 42 13.55 19.53 12.57
N TYR A 43 13.94 18.87 13.65
CA TYR A 43 13.07 17.90 14.30
C TYR A 43 11.91 18.70 14.89
N PRO A 44 10.64 18.47 14.48
CA PRO A 44 9.53 19.00 15.24
C PRO A 44 9.66 18.47 16.68
N GLN A 45 9.40 19.36 17.65
CA GLN A 45 9.46 19.00 19.06
C GLN A 45 8.54 17.82 19.34
N THR A 46 8.97 16.97 20.26
CA THR A 46 8.42 15.64 20.54
C THR A 46 6.92 15.70 20.85
N ASP A 47 6.10 15.38 19.84
CA ASP A 47 4.70 15.00 20.05
C ASP A 47 4.64 13.64 20.76
N HIS A 48 3.67 13.49 21.67
CA HIS A 48 3.46 12.33 22.54
C HIS A 48 3.25 10.99 21.79
N SER A 49 3.07 10.99 20.46
CA SER A 49 3.12 9.80 19.59
C SER A 49 4.49 9.09 19.61
N ASN A 50 5.57 9.81 19.93
CA ASN A 50 6.90 9.24 20.08
C ASN A 50 7.04 8.28 21.27
N ASP A 51 6.15 8.33 22.27
CA ASP A 51 6.28 7.43 23.42
C ASP A 51 5.85 6.00 23.09
N MET A 52 4.86 5.80 22.21
CA MET A 52 4.50 4.45 21.76
C MET A 52 5.61 3.81 20.91
N LEU A 53 6.23 4.59 20.02
CA LEU A 53 7.40 4.15 19.25
C LEU A 53 8.58 3.80 20.15
N LYS A 54 8.86 4.62 21.16
CA LYS A 54 9.92 4.33 22.14
C LYS A 54 9.64 3.06 22.93
N ILE A 55 8.40 2.85 23.39
CA ILE A 55 7.99 1.63 24.09
C ILE A 55 8.24 0.42 23.19
N TYR A 56 7.74 0.45 21.95
CA TYR A 56 7.94 -0.62 20.97
C TYR A 56 9.42 -0.92 20.69
N LEU A 57 10.23 0.11 20.44
CA LEU A 57 11.66 -0.06 20.21
C LEU A 57 12.39 -0.62 21.44
N SER A 58 11.96 -0.24 22.65
CA SER A 58 12.50 -0.77 23.90
C SER A 58 12.14 -2.25 24.09
N GLU A 59 10.92 -2.66 23.73
CA GLU A 59 10.46 -4.04 23.81
C GLU A 59 11.25 -4.94 22.87
N ILE A 60 11.40 -4.52 21.60
CA ILE A 60 12.18 -5.28 20.61
C ILE A 60 13.67 -5.29 20.96
N GLY A 61 14.17 -4.23 21.60
CA GLY A 61 15.52 -4.18 22.11
C GLY A 61 15.83 -5.27 23.15
N ARG A 62 14.83 -5.71 23.93
CA ARG A 62 14.99 -6.78 24.94
C ARG A 62 15.06 -8.18 24.34
N ILE A 63 14.52 -8.37 23.14
CA ILE A 63 14.51 -9.68 22.47
C ILE A 63 15.95 -10.02 22.03
N PRO A 64 16.48 -11.20 22.40
CA PRO A 64 17.81 -11.61 21.99
C PRO A 64 17.85 -11.90 20.49
N ASP A 65 18.97 -11.55 19.86
CA ASP A 65 19.18 -11.84 18.44
C ASP A 65 19.33 -13.35 18.23
N LEU A 66 18.73 -13.86 17.15
CA LEU A 66 18.81 -15.28 16.81
C LEU A 66 20.13 -15.57 16.10
N SER A 67 20.84 -16.62 16.54
CA SER A 67 21.99 -17.12 15.81
C SER A 67 21.54 -17.84 14.54
N TYR A 68 22.39 -17.84 13.51
CA TYR A 68 22.12 -18.57 12.26
C TYR A 68 21.83 -20.06 12.49
N GLN A 69 22.53 -20.70 13.44
CA GLN A 69 22.29 -22.09 13.81
C GLN A 69 20.89 -22.29 14.42
N ASP A 70 20.44 -21.33 15.24
CA ASP A 70 19.13 -21.37 15.88
C ASP A 70 18.00 -21.17 14.88
N GLU A 71 18.19 -20.27 13.90
CA GLU A 71 17.28 -20.09 12.77
C GLU A 71 17.09 -21.39 11.99
N LEU A 72 18.19 -22.04 11.58
CA LEU A 72 18.14 -23.32 10.88
C LEU A 72 17.42 -24.40 11.70
N ASN A 73 17.70 -24.46 13.00
CA ASN A 73 17.05 -25.40 13.90
C ASN A 73 15.53 -25.16 13.99
N LEU A 74 15.08 -23.91 13.97
CA LEU A 74 13.66 -23.58 13.99
C LEU A 74 12.99 -23.89 12.65
N PHE A 75 13.59 -23.52 11.52
CA PHE A 75 13.06 -23.82 10.20
C PHE A 75 12.96 -25.33 9.95
N THR A 76 14.00 -26.10 10.29
CA THR A 76 13.96 -27.56 10.19
C THR A 76 12.88 -28.19 11.08
N LYS A 77 12.66 -27.65 12.30
CA LYS A 77 11.55 -28.07 13.16
C LYS A 77 10.19 -27.75 12.53
N ILE A 78 10.03 -26.58 11.93
CA ILE A 78 8.78 -26.16 11.27
C ILE A 78 8.43 -27.13 10.13
N LYS A 79 9.35 -27.43 9.20
CA LYS A 79 9.06 -28.39 8.10
C LYS A 79 8.76 -29.79 8.60
N LYS A 80 9.47 -30.28 9.64
CA LYS A 80 9.12 -31.56 10.28
C LYS A 80 7.71 -31.56 10.86
N MET A 81 7.23 -30.44 11.39
CA MET A 81 5.86 -30.31 11.88
C MET A 81 4.85 -30.21 10.73
N GLU A 82 5.19 -29.49 9.66
CA GLU A 82 4.35 -29.38 8.46
C GLU A 82 4.16 -30.74 7.76
N THR A 83 5.21 -31.55 7.66
CA THR A 83 5.10 -32.93 7.13
C THR A 83 4.19 -33.79 8.00
N ARG A 84 4.29 -33.68 9.33
CA ARG A 84 3.40 -34.41 10.25
C ARG A 84 1.95 -33.96 10.15
N ILE A 85 1.70 -32.67 9.91
CA ILE A 85 0.34 -32.19 9.63
C ILE A 85 -0.18 -32.83 8.33
N ALA A 86 0.62 -32.86 7.27
CA ALA A 86 0.23 -33.49 6.02
C ALA A 86 -0.10 -34.99 6.20
N GLU A 87 0.71 -35.71 6.98
CA GLU A 87 0.45 -37.11 7.36
C GLU A 87 -0.89 -37.28 8.10
N CYS A 88 -1.23 -36.37 9.02
CA CYS A 88 -2.50 -36.39 9.76
C CYS A 88 -3.72 -35.98 8.88
N GLN A 89 -3.51 -35.18 7.84
CA GLN A 89 -4.58 -34.74 6.93
C GLN A 89 -5.00 -35.83 5.93
N MET A 90 -4.08 -36.69 5.50
CA MET A 90 -4.38 -37.80 4.58
C MET A 90 -5.47 -38.77 5.08
N PRO A 91 -5.44 -39.28 6.33
CA PRO A 91 -6.52 -40.10 6.85
C PRO A 91 -7.83 -39.31 7.02
N LEU A 92 -7.77 -38.03 7.38
CA LEU A 92 -8.97 -37.18 7.51
C LEU A 92 -9.74 -37.12 6.18
N LYS A 93 -9.05 -36.86 5.06
CA LYS A 93 -9.64 -36.84 3.71
C LYS A 93 -10.22 -38.21 3.31
N LYS A 94 -9.56 -39.31 3.67
CA LYS A 94 -10.05 -40.67 3.42
C LYS A 94 -11.33 -40.97 4.20
N LEU A 95 -11.39 -40.52 5.46
CA LEU A 95 -12.56 -40.67 6.32
C LEU A 95 -13.73 -39.82 5.76
N ASP A 96 -13.49 -38.61 5.30
CA ASP A 96 -14.54 -37.78 4.68
C ASP A 96 -15.12 -38.41 3.39
N ALA A 97 -14.28 -39.06 2.58
CA ALA A 97 -14.71 -39.73 1.35
C ALA A 97 -15.54 -41.01 1.59
N GLN A 98 -15.35 -41.69 2.73
CA GLN A 98 -16.06 -42.93 3.05
C GLN A 98 -17.38 -42.64 3.77
N ASN A 99 -18.48 -42.63 3.00
CA ASN A 99 -19.84 -42.33 3.46
C ASN A 99 -20.59 -43.57 4.02
N ASN A 100 -19.90 -44.44 4.78
CA ASN A 100 -20.51 -45.64 5.34
C ASN A 100 -21.15 -45.37 6.72
N LYS A 101 -22.47 -45.60 6.82
CA LYS A 101 -23.32 -45.35 8.01
C LYS A 101 -23.07 -46.29 9.21
N SER A 102 -22.26 -47.35 9.07
CA SER A 102 -22.21 -48.44 10.06
C SER A 102 -21.22 -48.25 11.21
N LEU A 103 -20.29 -47.28 11.13
CA LEU A 103 -19.21 -47.07 12.12
C LEU A 103 -19.10 -45.59 12.51
N VAL A 104 -20.25 -44.97 12.83
CA VAL A 104 -20.31 -43.53 13.10
C VAL A 104 -19.45 -43.18 14.32
N LEU A 105 -19.62 -43.84 15.47
CA LEU A 105 -18.95 -43.40 16.71
C LEU A 105 -17.41 -43.47 16.63
N ASP A 106 -16.84 -44.59 16.16
CA ASP A 106 -15.37 -44.78 16.06
C ASP A 106 -14.73 -43.81 15.06
N LYS A 107 -15.41 -43.56 13.92
CA LYS A 107 -14.99 -42.57 12.93
C LYS A 107 -14.93 -41.17 13.56
N TRP A 108 -15.96 -40.78 14.30
CA TRP A 108 -16.02 -39.48 14.96
C TRP A 108 -14.89 -39.30 15.98
N VAL A 109 -14.63 -40.32 16.83
CA VAL A 109 -13.53 -40.28 17.79
C VAL A 109 -12.17 -40.11 17.09
N GLN A 110 -11.92 -40.86 16.01
CA GLN A 110 -10.68 -40.75 15.22
C GLN A 110 -10.54 -39.37 14.56
N THR A 111 -11.63 -38.80 14.01
CA THR A 111 -11.57 -37.46 13.42
C THR A 111 -11.26 -36.38 14.45
N ILE A 112 -11.85 -36.45 15.64
CA ILE A 112 -11.61 -35.48 16.72
C ILE A 112 -10.18 -35.57 17.22
N ASP A 113 -9.63 -36.79 17.40
CA ASP A 113 -8.24 -36.98 17.80
C ASP A 113 -7.26 -36.40 16.76
N LEU A 114 -7.44 -36.73 15.48
CA LEU A 114 -6.63 -36.17 14.40
C LEU A 114 -6.73 -34.64 14.30
N GLN A 115 -7.93 -34.08 14.43
CA GLN A 115 -8.13 -32.63 14.45
C GLN A 115 -7.44 -31.97 15.66
N GLN A 116 -7.52 -32.60 16.84
CA GLN A 116 -6.84 -32.12 18.03
C GLN A 116 -5.32 -32.16 17.87
N GLN A 117 -4.77 -33.24 17.30
CA GLN A 117 -3.35 -33.36 17.00
C GLN A 117 -2.89 -32.28 16.02
N ILE A 118 -3.61 -32.07 14.91
CA ILE A 118 -3.34 -31.01 13.95
C ILE A 118 -3.35 -29.65 14.66
N ARG A 119 -4.36 -29.36 15.48
CA ARG A 119 -4.47 -28.10 16.22
C ARG A 119 -3.27 -27.85 17.13
N ILE A 120 -2.82 -28.87 17.87
CA ILE A 120 -1.65 -28.76 18.75
C ILE A 120 -0.39 -28.49 17.93
N ILE A 121 -0.19 -29.19 16.81
CA ILE A 121 0.98 -28.99 15.94
C ILE A 121 0.95 -27.60 15.29
N THR A 122 -0.21 -27.15 14.80
CA THR A 122 -0.38 -25.80 14.23
C THR A 122 -0.04 -24.71 15.23
N SER A 123 -0.48 -24.85 16.49
CA SER A 123 -0.11 -23.91 17.56
C SER A 123 1.41 -23.92 17.84
N ARG A 124 2.06 -25.08 17.79
CA ARG A 124 3.53 -25.17 17.93
C ARG A 124 4.27 -24.52 16.75
N ILE A 125 3.73 -24.64 15.54
CA ILE A 125 4.26 -23.96 14.35
C ILE A 125 4.13 -22.44 14.51
N SER A 126 2.99 -21.93 14.97
CA SER A 126 2.81 -20.49 15.16
C SER A 126 3.83 -19.94 16.15
N VAL A 127 4.00 -20.57 17.31
CA VAL A 127 5.00 -20.17 18.32
C VAL A 127 6.43 -20.21 17.75
N ALA A 128 6.75 -21.22 16.94
CA ALA A 128 8.08 -21.30 16.31
C ALA A 128 8.29 -20.18 15.27
N ARG A 129 7.27 -19.83 14.49
CA ARG A 129 7.31 -18.72 13.53
C ARG A 129 7.41 -17.38 14.25
N ASP A 130 6.63 -17.17 15.32
CA ASP A 130 6.66 -15.96 16.13
C ASP A 130 8.06 -15.71 16.69
N ARG A 131 8.73 -16.77 17.18
CA ARG A 131 10.12 -16.67 17.65
C ARG A 131 11.11 -16.24 16.56
N ILE A 132 10.92 -16.71 15.32
CA ILE A 132 11.76 -16.30 14.18
C ILE A 132 11.48 -14.83 13.82
N ILE A 133 10.20 -14.42 13.83
CA ILE A 133 9.78 -13.06 13.53
C ILE A 133 10.33 -12.10 14.59
N GLU A 134 10.10 -12.39 15.87
CA GLU A 134 10.56 -11.61 17.02
C GLU A 134 12.07 -11.36 17.02
N GLY A 135 12.87 -12.41 16.77
CA GLY A 135 14.33 -12.31 16.67
C GLY A 135 14.81 -11.40 15.53
N ASN A 136 13.95 -11.14 14.54
CA ASN A 136 14.28 -10.39 13.33
C ASN A 136 13.53 -9.05 13.20
N LEU A 137 12.76 -8.63 14.21
CA LEU A 137 12.03 -7.35 14.18
C LEU A 137 12.95 -6.13 14.02
N LYS A 138 14.17 -6.18 14.58
CA LYS A 138 15.18 -5.11 14.45
C LYS A 138 15.58 -4.85 12.99
N LEU A 139 15.61 -5.90 12.16
CA LEU A 139 15.92 -5.79 10.73
C LEU A 139 14.86 -4.97 10.00
N SER A 140 13.57 -5.21 10.30
CA SER A 140 12.45 -4.44 9.74
C SER A 140 12.60 -2.95 10.03
N VAL A 141 12.87 -2.60 11.29
CA VAL A 141 13.11 -1.21 11.72
C VAL A 141 14.30 -0.59 10.99
N HIS A 142 15.42 -1.31 10.88
CA HIS A 142 16.61 -0.82 10.19
C HIS A 142 16.32 -0.48 8.72
N ILE A 143 15.57 -1.34 8.02
CA ILE A 143 15.20 -1.12 6.63
C ILE A 143 14.21 0.03 6.50
N ALA A 144 13.18 0.09 7.35
CA ALA A 144 12.13 1.10 7.33
C ALA A 144 12.65 2.53 7.53
N LYS A 145 13.67 2.73 8.38
CA LYS A 145 14.31 4.04 8.60
C LYS A 145 14.77 4.73 7.31
N ARG A 146 15.16 3.96 6.28
CA ARG A 146 15.62 4.49 4.98
C ARG A 146 14.49 5.04 4.10
N TYR A 147 13.24 4.74 4.44
CA TYR A 147 12.05 5.13 3.70
C TYR A 147 11.28 6.28 4.35
N GLN A 148 11.79 6.85 5.44
CA GLN A 148 11.21 8.02 6.09
C GLN A 148 11.09 9.23 5.14
N GLY A 149 10.09 10.07 5.38
CA GLY A 149 9.87 11.28 4.58
C GLY A 149 9.33 11.02 3.17
N ARG A 150 8.76 9.83 2.90
CA ARG A 150 8.14 9.47 1.62
C ARG A 150 6.60 9.47 1.66
N GLY A 151 6.01 10.13 2.66
CA GLY A 151 4.56 10.31 2.79
C GLY A 151 3.85 9.34 3.75
N LEU A 152 4.57 8.40 4.36
CA LEU A 152 4.08 7.56 5.46
C LEU A 152 4.90 7.81 6.72
N ASP A 153 4.28 7.64 7.89
CA ASP A 153 4.97 7.72 9.18
C ASP A 153 5.90 6.51 9.38
N LEU A 154 6.91 6.67 10.24
CA LEU A 154 7.82 5.58 10.56
C LEU A 154 7.09 4.38 11.18
N THR A 155 6.09 4.61 12.04
CA THR A 155 5.27 3.54 12.63
C THR A 155 4.68 2.66 11.53
N ASP A 156 4.03 3.26 10.55
CA ASP A 156 3.39 2.58 9.43
C ASP A 156 4.41 1.84 8.55
N LEU A 157 5.55 2.48 8.25
CA LEU A 157 6.63 1.84 7.49
C LEU A 157 7.18 0.61 8.20
N ILE A 158 7.31 0.65 9.53
CA ILE A 158 7.73 -0.50 10.34
C ILE A 158 6.68 -1.61 10.29
N GLN A 159 5.39 -1.28 10.40
CA GLN A 159 4.33 -2.29 10.37
C GLN A 159 4.24 -2.98 9.01
N GLU A 160 4.33 -2.24 7.92
CA GLU A 160 4.36 -2.82 6.57
C GLU A 160 5.63 -3.65 6.34
N GLY A 161 6.75 -3.22 6.90
CA GLY A 161 7.98 -4.01 6.96
C GLY A 161 7.81 -5.34 7.73
N ASN A 162 7.11 -5.31 8.87
CA ASN A 162 6.81 -6.50 9.66
C ASN A 162 5.89 -7.47 8.90
N ILE A 163 4.91 -6.96 8.15
CA ILE A 163 4.08 -7.77 7.25
C ILE A 163 4.96 -8.44 6.18
N GLY A 164 5.91 -7.72 5.61
CA GLY A 164 6.92 -8.26 4.69
C GLY A 164 7.77 -9.37 5.33
N LEU A 165 8.21 -9.17 6.57
CA LEU A 165 8.97 -10.16 7.34
C LEU A 165 8.16 -11.46 7.58
N ILE A 166 6.88 -11.34 7.96
CA ILE A 166 5.98 -12.50 8.13
C ILE A 166 5.83 -13.29 6.83
N LYS A 167 5.68 -12.59 5.69
CA LYS A 167 5.64 -13.20 4.36
C LYS A 167 6.96 -13.93 4.03
N ALA A 168 8.10 -13.34 4.37
CA ALA A 168 9.41 -13.96 4.18
C ALA A 168 9.54 -15.26 4.98
N THR A 169 9.18 -15.25 6.27
CA THR A 169 9.23 -16.43 7.15
C THR A 169 8.41 -17.60 6.60
N SER A 170 7.27 -17.31 5.98
CA SER A 170 6.38 -18.34 5.43
C SER A 170 6.90 -18.99 4.15
N ARG A 171 7.82 -18.33 3.43
CA ARG A 171 8.31 -18.73 2.11
C ARG A 171 9.82 -18.99 2.06
N PHE A 172 10.48 -19.04 3.20
CA PHE A 172 11.94 -19.16 3.25
C PHE A 172 12.37 -20.63 3.15
N ASP A 173 13.23 -20.91 2.17
CA ASP A 173 13.87 -22.22 1.99
C ASP A 173 15.32 -22.17 2.48
N TRP A 174 15.61 -22.79 3.62
CA TRP A 174 16.98 -22.83 4.16
C TRP A 174 17.92 -23.76 3.38
N GLU A 175 17.39 -24.69 2.59
CA GLU A 175 18.16 -25.65 1.78
C GLU A 175 18.99 -24.95 0.71
N ARG A 176 18.64 -23.70 0.35
CA ARG A 176 19.39 -22.87 -0.60
C ARG A 176 20.69 -22.30 -0.03
N GLY A 177 20.96 -22.46 1.26
CA GLY A 177 22.21 -22.01 1.88
C GLY A 177 22.35 -20.49 2.05
N VAL A 178 21.27 -19.73 1.84
CA VAL A 178 21.24 -18.27 2.01
C VAL A 178 20.78 -17.93 3.43
N LYS A 179 21.39 -16.90 4.04
CA LYS A 179 20.95 -16.39 5.36
C LYS A 179 19.55 -15.79 5.27
N PHE A 180 18.73 -15.99 6.31
CA PHE A 180 17.35 -15.49 6.35
C PHE A 180 17.29 -13.97 6.16
N ASN A 181 18.17 -13.20 6.80
CA ASN A 181 18.20 -11.73 6.68
C ASN A 181 18.37 -11.23 5.24
N THR A 182 19.15 -11.92 4.42
CA THR A 182 19.34 -11.57 3.01
C THR A 182 18.03 -11.71 2.25
N TYR A 183 17.30 -12.82 2.47
CA TYR A 183 16.01 -13.08 1.84
C TYR A 183 14.92 -12.15 2.36
N ALA A 184 14.82 -11.98 3.68
CA ALA A 184 13.83 -11.14 4.33
C ALA A 184 13.95 -9.68 3.91
N SER A 185 15.18 -9.19 3.67
CA SER A 185 15.42 -7.82 3.24
C SER A 185 14.67 -7.44 1.96
N TRP A 186 14.54 -8.37 1.01
CA TRP A 186 13.79 -8.14 -0.23
C TRP A 186 12.29 -8.01 0.04
N TRP A 187 11.72 -8.95 0.81
CA TRP A 187 10.30 -8.94 1.16
C TRP A 187 9.90 -7.72 2.00
N ILE A 188 10.75 -7.31 2.94
CA ILE A 188 10.53 -6.10 3.75
C ILE A 188 10.53 -4.86 2.84
N GLN A 189 11.51 -4.71 1.96
CA GLN A 189 11.56 -3.58 1.04
C GLN A 189 10.38 -3.57 0.07
N GLN A 190 9.98 -4.74 -0.44
CA GLN A 190 8.84 -4.87 -1.34
C GLN A 190 7.54 -4.45 -0.66
N ALA A 191 7.28 -4.93 0.57
CA ALA A 191 6.10 -4.56 1.33
C ALA A 191 6.04 -3.06 1.63
N ILE A 192 7.17 -2.47 2.07
CA ILE A 192 7.28 -1.03 2.32
C ILE A 192 7.04 -0.22 1.05
N ASN A 193 7.68 -0.59 -0.06
CA ASN A 193 7.50 0.13 -1.33
C ASN A 193 6.04 0.04 -1.82
N GLN A 194 5.42 -1.12 -1.69
CA GLN A 194 4.01 -1.30 -2.04
C GLN A 194 3.10 -0.41 -1.19
N ALA A 195 3.33 -0.34 0.12
CA ALA A 195 2.58 0.52 1.02
C ALA A 195 2.74 2.01 0.68
N ILE A 196 3.96 2.45 0.34
CA ILE A 196 4.23 3.83 -0.10
C ILE A 196 3.48 4.16 -1.39
N ILE A 197 3.46 3.23 -2.35
CA ILE A 197 2.71 3.40 -3.60
C ILE A 197 1.22 3.50 -3.30
N ASP A 198 0.72 2.65 -2.40
CA ASP A 198 -0.70 2.51 -2.17
C ASP A 198 -1.30 3.62 -1.29
N ARG A 199 -0.55 4.06 -0.29
CA ARG A 199 -1.02 4.96 0.80
C ARG A 199 -0.15 6.19 1.02
N GLY A 200 1.04 6.27 0.44
CA GLY A 200 2.00 7.37 0.70
C GLY A 200 1.63 8.71 0.05
N ARG A 201 0.52 8.78 -0.70
CA ARG A 201 -0.01 10.02 -1.26
C ARG A 201 -1.47 10.17 -0.87
N THR A 202 -1.87 11.42 -0.58
CA THR A 202 -3.28 11.79 -0.31
C THR A 202 -4.20 11.38 -1.45
N ILE A 203 -3.77 11.58 -2.69
CA ILE A 203 -4.46 11.10 -3.89
C ILE A 203 -3.71 9.88 -4.39
N ARG A 204 -4.38 8.73 -4.36
CA ARG A 204 -3.83 7.45 -4.81
C ARG A 204 -3.50 7.51 -6.30
N LEU A 205 -2.31 7.04 -6.66
CA LEU A 205 -1.89 6.85 -8.04
C LEU A 205 -1.70 5.36 -8.33
N PRO A 206 -2.02 4.88 -9.55
CA PRO A 206 -1.69 3.52 -9.96
C PRO A 206 -0.17 3.25 -9.97
N ALA A 207 0.23 2.00 -9.76
CA ALA A 207 1.64 1.59 -9.68
C ALA A 207 2.47 1.99 -10.92
N HIS A 208 1.92 1.78 -12.13
CA HIS A 208 2.61 2.12 -13.37
C HIS A 208 2.92 3.62 -13.51
N VAL A 209 2.06 4.51 -12.97
CA VAL A 209 2.31 5.95 -12.95
C VAL A 209 3.43 6.28 -11.95
N PHE A 210 3.44 5.59 -10.81
CA PHE A 210 4.49 5.76 -9.80
C PHE A 210 5.87 5.38 -10.33
N ASP A 211 5.98 4.28 -11.07
CA ASP A 211 7.25 3.85 -11.69
C ASP A 211 7.78 4.89 -12.68
N VAL A 212 6.89 5.45 -13.49
CA VAL A 212 7.21 6.51 -14.45
C VAL A 212 7.65 7.79 -13.73
N LEU A 213 6.94 8.19 -12.67
CA LEU A 213 7.33 9.34 -11.83
C LEU A 213 8.69 9.13 -11.16
N ARG A 214 8.97 7.91 -10.70
CA ARG A 214 10.27 7.57 -10.10
C ARG A 214 11.39 7.67 -11.13
N LYS A 215 11.17 7.19 -12.35
CA LYS A 215 12.12 7.32 -13.47
C LYS A 215 12.37 8.79 -13.79
N LEU A 216 11.32 9.61 -13.90
CA LEU A 216 11.43 11.05 -14.11
C LEU A 216 12.26 11.72 -12.99
N LYS A 217 11.96 11.44 -11.72
CA LYS A 217 12.70 11.98 -10.57
C LYS A 217 14.18 11.56 -10.60
N ARG A 218 14.48 10.33 -11.01
CA ARG A 218 15.86 9.83 -11.16
C ARG A 218 16.61 10.57 -12.27
N SER A 219 16.00 10.73 -13.44
CA SER A 219 16.58 11.49 -14.56
C SER A 219 16.79 12.96 -14.20
N LYS A 220 15.82 13.58 -13.50
CA LYS A 220 15.92 14.95 -12.99
C LYS A 220 17.09 15.10 -12.02
N ASN A 221 17.20 14.20 -11.04
CA ASN A 221 18.31 14.20 -10.08
C ASN A 221 19.68 13.98 -10.75
N TYR A 222 19.75 13.12 -11.77
CA TYR A 222 20.96 12.91 -12.55
C TYR A 222 21.41 14.20 -13.28
N LEU A 223 20.48 14.93 -13.88
CA LEU A 223 20.76 16.22 -14.53
C LEU A 223 21.20 17.29 -13.52
N LEU A 224 20.57 17.32 -12.33
CA LEU A 224 20.97 18.19 -11.23
C LEU A 224 22.42 17.91 -10.78
N GLN A 225 22.78 16.63 -10.65
CA GLN A 225 24.15 16.21 -10.31
C GLN A 225 25.15 16.55 -11.42
N SER A 226 24.71 16.55 -12.68
CA SER A 226 25.55 16.92 -13.84
C SER A 226 25.78 18.44 -13.96
N GLY A 227 25.23 19.26 -13.05
CA GLY A 227 25.46 20.70 -12.99
C GLY A 227 24.34 21.58 -13.56
N ILE A 228 23.24 20.98 -14.05
CA ILE A 228 22.10 21.74 -14.57
C ILE A 228 21.19 22.11 -13.41
N ARG A 229 21.03 23.40 -13.10
CA ARG A 229 20.31 23.85 -11.90
C ARG A 229 18.79 23.67 -11.97
N GLU A 230 18.21 23.89 -13.15
CA GLU A 230 16.80 23.62 -13.47
C GLU A 230 16.75 22.95 -14.85
N PRO A 231 16.61 21.62 -14.91
CA PRO A 231 16.59 20.93 -16.19
C PRO A 231 15.27 21.20 -16.92
N GLU A 232 15.37 21.67 -18.17
CA GLU A 232 14.20 21.81 -19.04
C GLU A 232 13.57 20.45 -19.35
N SER A 233 12.26 20.46 -19.60
CA SER A 233 11.48 19.26 -19.95
C SER A 233 12.08 18.47 -21.12
N ASP A 234 12.69 19.16 -22.10
CA ASP A 234 13.35 18.54 -23.25
C ASP A 234 14.57 17.70 -22.85
N LYS A 235 15.43 18.24 -21.98
CA LYS A 235 16.61 17.51 -21.48
C LYS A 235 16.24 16.34 -20.58
N ILE A 236 15.17 16.47 -19.80
CA ILE A 236 14.63 15.35 -19.01
C ILE A 236 14.09 14.26 -19.94
N ALA A 237 13.41 14.64 -21.03
CA ALA A 237 12.89 13.70 -22.03
C ALA A 237 14.01 12.93 -22.72
N GLU A 238 15.09 13.60 -23.12
CA GLU A 238 16.30 12.97 -23.70
C GLU A 238 16.90 11.91 -22.76
N VAL A 239 17.12 12.24 -21.48
CA VAL A 239 17.73 11.31 -20.52
C VAL A 239 16.78 10.19 -20.09
N SER A 240 15.49 10.48 -19.97
CA SER A 240 14.48 9.50 -19.54
C SER A 240 13.99 8.60 -20.67
N GLY A 241 14.25 8.96 -21.93
CA GLY A 241 13.73 8.28 -23.12
C GLY A 241 12.21 8.38 -23.26
N MET A 242 11.60 9.48 -22.78
CA MET A 242 10.16 9.73 -22.85
C MET A 242 9.85 10.86 -23.83
N SER A 243 8.59 11.00 -24.24
CA SER A 243 8.18 12.17 -25.03
C SER A 243 8.05 13.42 -24.14
N ILE A 244 8.35 14.59 -24.69
CA ILE A 244 8.29 15.89 -24.00
C ILE A 244 6.90 16.11 -23.38
N LYS A 245 5.83 15.89 -24.17
CA LYS A 245 4.43 16.01 -23.69
C LYS A 245 4.14 15.12 -22.46
N LYS A 246 4.75 13.94 -22.41
CA LYS A 246 4.57 13.01 -21.28
C LYS A 246 5.31 13.51 -20.05
N VAL A 247 6.52 14.05 -20.21
CA VAL A 247 7.27 14.68 -19.11
C VAL A 247 6.48 15.85 -18.54
N GLU A 248 5.98 16.76 -19.38
CA GLU A 248 5.16 17.90 -18.94
C GLU A 248 3.92 17.47 -18.15
N SER A 249 3.20 16.46 -18.66
CA SER A 249 2.02 15.90 -17.99
C SER A 249 2.37 15.30 -16.62
N LEU A 250 3.53 14.66 -16.50
CA LEU A 250 4.00 14.06 -15.25
C LEU A 250 4.50 15.12 -14.25
N GLU A 251 5.11 16.20 -14.73
CA GLU A 251 5.53 17.32 -13.89
C GLU A 251 4.32 18.00 -13.22
N GLN A 252 3.17 18.05 -13.89
CA GLN A 252 1.91 18.52 -13.31
C GLN A 252 1.38 17.61 -12.18
N ILE A 253 1.62 16.30 -12.24
CA ILE A 253 1.18 15.30 -11.26
C ILE A 253 2.19 15.15 -10.11
N MET A 254 3.43 15.59 -10.32
CA MET A 254 4.52 15.48 -9.36
C MET A 254 4.26 16.15 -8.00
N PRO A 255 3.77 17.40 -7.91
CA PRO A 255 3.57 18.07 -6.62
C PRO A 255 2.57 17.33 -5.73
N GLN A 256 2.85 17.29 -4.43
CA GLN A 256 1.93 16.76 -3.43
C GLN A 256 0.87 17.79 -3.07
N THR A 257 -0.27 17.30 -2.59
CA THR A 257 -1.36 18.16 -2.08
C THR A 257 -0.83 19.07 -0.97
N VAL A 258 -1.16 20.35 -1.05
CA VAL A 258 -0.82 21.32 -0.01
C VAL A 258 -2.01 21.43 0.96
N SER A 259 -1.74 21.57 2.26
CA SER A 259 -2.82 21.79 3.23
C SER A 259 -3.46 23.17 3.00
N PRO A 260 -4.80 23.29 2.98
CA PRO A 260 -5.49 24.57 2.96
C PRO A 260 -5.18 25.43 4.19
N ASP A 261 -4.85 24.78 5.30
CA ASP A 261 -4.59 25.42 6.60
C ASP A 261 -3.13 25.88 6.74
N ASN A 262 -2.32 25.68 5.69
CA ASN A 262 -0.94 26.13 5.74
C ASN A 262 -0.91 27.67 5.81
N PRO A 263 -0.25 28.27 6.83
CA PRO A 263 -0.12 29.70 6.90
C PRO A 263 0.80 30.20 5.78
N ILE A 264 0.42 31.30 5.16
CA ILE A 264 1.27 31.95 4.15
C ILE A 264 2.33 32.76 4.90
N ILE A 265 3.62 32.49 4.65
CA ILE A 265 4.80 32.92 5.44
C ILE A 265 4.83 34.41 5.86
N GLN A 266 4.10 35.29 5.16
CA GLN A 266 4.10 36.74 5.40
C GLN A 266 2.77 37.29 5.94
N ASP A 267 1.69 36.53 5.90
CA ASP A 267 0.34 36.97 6.23
C ASP A 267 -0.22 36.16 7.41
N LYS A 268 -1.15 36.75 8.18
CA LYS A 268 -1.97 36.00 9.16
C LYS A 268 -3.04 35.11 8.49
N PHE A 269 -3.06 35.09 7.15
CA PHE A 269 -4.05 34.38 6.35
C PHE A 269 -3.56 32.99 5.99
N GLU A 270 -4.50 32.05 5.99
CA GLU A 270 -4.27 30.69 5.54
C GLU A 270 -4.50 30.59 4.02
N VAL A 271 -4.09 29.47 3.40
CA VAL A 271 -4.31 29.26 1.96
C VAL A 271 -5.81 29.26 1.65
N HIS A 272 -6.64 28.66 2.51
CA HIS A 272 -8.08 28.55 2.29
C HIS A 272 -8.80 29.91 2.25
N ASP A 273 -8.31 30.92 2.99
CA ASP A 273 -8.88 32.28 3.01
C ASP A 273 -8.78 32.99 1.65
N ARG A 274 -7.81 32.59 0.82
CA ARG A 274 -7.54 33.24 -0.48
C ARG A 274 -8.16 32.52 -1.66
N VAL A 275 -8.69 31.31 -1.46
CA VAL A 275 -9.34 30.56 -2.53
C VAL A 275 -10.76 31.10 -2.71
N SER A 276 -11.00 31.74 -3.85
CA SER A 276 -12.35 32.20 -4.21
C SER A 276 -13.29 31.01 -4.39
N SER A 277 -14.44 31.04 -3.74
CA SER A 277 -15.51 30.08 -3.95
C SER A 277 -16.07 30.22 -5.37
N THR A 278 -15.88 29.19 -6.20
CA THR A 278 -16.44 29.14 -7.57
C THR A 278 -17.93 28.74 -7.59
N SER A 279 -18.44 28.14 -6.51
CA SER A 279 -19.81 27.63 -6.41
C SER A 279 -20.84 28.67 -5.98
N THR A 280 -20.41 29.78 -5.37
CA THR A 280 -21.29 30.90 -5.08
C THR A 280 -21.42 31.76 -6.32
N LEU A 281 -22.64 31.80 -6.86
CA LEU A 281 -22.98 32.82 -7.85
C LEU A 281 -22.78 34.19 -7.20
N ASP A 282 -22.22 35.11 -7.97
CA ASP A 282 -22.14 36.51 -7.55
C ASP A 282 -23.57 37.00 -7.19
N PRO A 283 -23.76 37.75 -6.09
CA PRO A 283 -25.07 38.20 -5.65
C PRO A 283 -25.89 38.89 -6.76
N LEU A 284 -25.23 39.65 -7.63
CA LEU A 284 -25.87 40.32 -8.75
C LEU A 284 -26.34 39.31 -9.81
N THR A 285 -25.49 38.33 -10.18
CA THR A 285 -25.92 37.24 -11.07
C THR A 285 -27.09 36.44 -10.49
N HIS A 286 -27.07 36.12 -9.18
CA HIS A 286 -28.21 35.47 -8.53
C HIS A 286 -29.51 36.29 -8.62
N LEU A 287 -29.44 37.60 -8.39
CA LEU A 287 -30.60 38.50 -8.53
C LEU A 287 -31.10 38.56 -9.97
N ILE A 288 -30.21 38.59 -10.97
CA ILE A 288 -30.58 38.53 -12.39
C ILE A 288 -31.33 37.24 -12.68
N TYR A 289 -30.84 36.08 -12.23
CA TYR A 289 -31.54 34.81 -12.41
C TYR A 289 -32.92 34.80 -11.72
N LYS A 290 -33.02 35.34 -10.51
CA LYS A 290 -34.28 35.45 -9.76
C LYS A 290 -35.28 36.39 -10.43
N ASN A 291 -34.83 37.52 -10.96
CA ASN A 291 -35.68 38.45 -11.71
C ASN A 291 -36.09 37.86 -13.05
N ARG A 292 -35.17 37.20 -13.76
CA ARG A 292 -35.47 36.52 -15.03
C ARG A 292 -36.55 35.47 -14.84
N THR A 293 -36.46 34.65 -13.80
CA THR A 293 -37.50 33.65 -13.48
C THR A 293 -38.84 34.29 -13.08
N LYS A 294 -38.84 35.42 -12.37
CA LYS A 294 -40.08 36.17 -12.08
C LYS A 294 -40.74 36.72 -13.34
N ILE A 295 -39.96 37.38 -14.22
CA ILE A 295 -40.47 37.95 -15.46
C ILE A 295 -41.00 36.85 -16.38
N VAL A 296 -40.26 35.74 -16.53
CA VAL A 296 -40.72 34.59 -17.31
C VAL A 296 -42.03 34.04 -16.73
N ARG A 297 -42.18 33.92 -15.41
CA ARG A 297 -43.45 33.49 -14.79
C ARG A 297 -44.59 34.47 -15.05
N GLN A 298 -44.34 35.78 -14.96
CA GLN A 298 -45.35 36.80 -15.26
C GLN A 298 -45.79 36.73 -16.73
N LEU A 299 -44.85 36.65 -17.66
CA LEU A 299 -45.14 36.49 -19.09
C LEU A 299 -45.87 35.19 -19.40
N VAL A 300 -45.55 34.09 -18.69
CA VAL A 300 -46.29 32.83 -18.81
C VAL A 300 -47.74 33.01 -18.37
N ASN A 301 -47.99 33.73 -17.27
CA ASN A 301 -49.34 33.96 -16.73
C ASN A 301 -50.19 34.96 -17.54
N GLU A 302 -49.57 35.77 -18.40
CA GLU A 302 -50.28 36.70 -19.30
C GLU A 302 -50.66 36.04 -20.64
N LEU A 303 -50.21 34.80 -20.90
CA LEU A 303 -50.57 34.07 -22.10
C LEU A 303 -52.01 33.53 -21.98
N PRO A 304 -52.80 33.53 -23.06
CA PRO A 304 -54.18 33.03 -23.03
C PRO A 304 -54.23 31.53 -22.66
N GLU A 305 -55.21 31.15 -21.83
CA GLU A 305 -55.44 29.82 -21.19
C GLU A 305 -55.21 28.58 -22.09
N ARG A 306 -55.37 28.71 -23.42
CA ARG A 306 -55.11 27.63 -24.39
C ARG A 306 -53.61 27.30 -24.55
N ALA A 307 -52.71 28.23 -24.25
CA ALA A 307 -51.26 28.07 -24.41
C ALA A 307 -50.53 27.73 -23.10
N GLU A 308 -51.11 28.03 -21.95
CA GLU A 308 -50.53 27.79 -20.61
C GLU A 308 -50.53 26.30 -20.22
N ASN A 309 -51.57 25.54 -20.57
CA ASN A 309 -51.84 24.24 -19.95
C ASN A 309 -51.34 23.00 -20.71
N SER A 310 -50.85 23.10 -21.95
CA SER A 310 -50.55 21.88 -22.74
C SER A 310 -49.18 21.82 -23.44
N SER A 311 -48.51 22.94 -23.75
CA SER A 311 -47.35 22.90 -24.66
C SER A 311 -46.04 23.50 -24.13
N THR A 312 -46.09 24.45 -23.19
CA THR A 312 -44.91 25.22 -22.74
C THR A 312 -44.33 24.70 -21.42
N SER A 313 -45.15 24.47 -20.39
CA SER A 313 -44.70 23.91 -19.09
C SER A 313 -44.22 22.45 -19.21
N ILE A 314 -44.87 21.64 -20.05
CA ILE A 314 -44.54 20.23 -20.28
C ILE A 314 -43.25 20.06 -21.13
N ARG A 315 -42.92 21.02 -22.01
CA ARG A 315 -41.68 20.98 -22.81
C ARG A 315 -40.44 21.51 -22.09
N LEU A 316 -40.59 22.47 -21.18
CA LEU A 316 -39.49 23.13 -20.48
C LEU A 316 -39.12 22.43 -19.15
N GLY A 317 -39.85 21.38 -18.76
CA GLY A 317 -39.64 20.60 -17.54
C GLY A 317 -38.86 19.29 -17.73
N ARG A 318 -38.05 19.16 -18.79
CA ARG A 318 -37.12 18.03 -18.98
C ARG A 318 -35.74 18.52 -19.38
#